data_AF-A0A3A4NL98-F1
#
_entry.id   AF-A0A3A4NL98-F1
#
_cell.length_a   1.000
_cell.length_b   1.000
_cell.length_c   1.000
_cell.angle_alpha   90.00
_cell.angle_beta   90.00
_cell.angle_gamma   90.00
#
_symmetry.space_group_name_H-M   'P 1'
#
loop_
_entity.id
_entity.type
_entity.pdbx_description
1 polymer ?
#
loop_
_entity_poly.entity_id
_entity_poly.type
_entity_poly.pdbx_seq_one_letter_code
_entity_poly.pdbx_strand_id
1 'polypeptide(L)' 'MEEGLKQLTTLCSIEVRIQGKASCQKIPTPREDLQQLLQALQIKLPEVFLCRNVRVVTRKKMQDQRKSL' A
#
# COMPACT_ATOMS: atom_id res chain seq x y z
N MET A 1 -23.59 -0.55 10.00
CA MET A 1 -22.89 -0.61 8.69
C MET A 1 -21.41 -0.21 8.75
N GLU A 2 -20.88 0.31 9.87
CA GLU A 2 -19.49 0.80 9.93
C GLU A 2 -18.44 -0.25 10.36
N GLU A 3 -18.86 -1.37 10.98
CA GLU A 3 -17.93 -2.37 11.52
C GLU A 3 -17.09 -3.05 10.43
N GLY A 4 -17.71 -3.41 9.30
CA GLY A 4 -16.99 -4.01 8.17
C GLY A 4 -15.92 -3.10 7.57
N LEU A 5 -16.17 -1.78 7.55
CA LEU A 5 -15.17 -0.80 7.09
C LEU A 5 -14.02 -0.69 8.09
N LYS A 6 -14.33 -0.64 9.40
CA LYS A 6 -13.31 -0.62 10.46
C LYS A 6 -12.42 -1.86 10.38
N GLN A 7 -12.98 -3.03 10.10
CA GLN A 7 -12.19 -4.24 9.88
C GLN A 7 -11.25 -4.08 8.68
N LEU A 8 -11.72 -3.58 7.53
CA LEU A 8 -10.87 -3.36 6.34
C LEU A 8 -9.73 -2.37 6.58
N THR A 9 -9.91 -1.37 7.47
CA THR A 9 -8.83 -0.42 7.81
C THR A 9 -7.63 -1.08 8.50
N THR A 10 -7.78 -2.29 9.02
CA THR A 10 -6.67 -3.05 9.63
C THR A 10 -5.75 -3.72 8.60
N LEU A 11 -6.14 -3.74 7.33
CA LEU A 11 -5.31 -4.31 6.26
C LEU A 11 -4.12 -3.40 5.98
N CYS A 12 -2.90 -3.92 6.20
CA CYS A 12 -1.66 -3.18 6.02
C CYS A 12 -0.75 -3.88 4.99
N SER A 13 0.09 -3.10 4.31
CA SER A 13 1.20 -3.65 3.50
C SER A 13 2.46 -3.77 4.35
N ILE A 14 3.21 -4.86 4.16
CA ILE A 14 4.49 -5.11 4.80
C ILE A 14 5.59 -4.81 3.79
N GLU A 15 6.55 -3.98 4.17
CA GLU A 15 7.75 -3.78 3.37
C GLU A 15 8.78 -4.88 3.65
N VAL A 16 9.13 -5.62 2.60
CA VAL A 16 10.20 -6.61 2.62
C VAL A 16 11.43 -5.99 1.96
N ARG A 17 12.52 -5.87 2.73
CA ARG A 17 13.81 -5.37 2.23
C ARG A 17 14.81 -6.51 2.15
N ILE A 18 15.34 -6.74 0.96
CA ILE A 18 16.43 -7.69 0.73
C ILE A 18 17.74 -6.88 0.74
N GLN A 19 18.62 -7.14 1.71
CA GLN A 19 19.87 -6.39 1.88
C GLN A 19 20.67 -6.32 0.57
N GLY A 20 21.01 -5.09 0.17
CA GLY A 20 21.82 -4.80 -1.01
C GLY A 20 21.16 -5.02 -2.38
N LYS A 21 19.86 -5.40 -2.43
CA LYS A 21 19.19 -5.74 -3.69
C LYS A 21 17.96 -4.87 -3.96
N ALA A 22 16.83 -5.25 -3.38
CA ALA A 22 15.53 -4.72 -3.74
C ALA A 22 14.61 -4.65 -2.53
N SER A 23 13.64 -3.75 -2.59
CA SER A 23 12.49 -3.72 -1.69
C SER A 23 11.23 -4.10 -2.46
N CYS A 24 10.31 -4.78 -1.78
CA CYS A 24 8.96 -5.01 -2.27
C CYS A 24 7.97 -4.84 -1.12
N GLN A 25 6.71 -4.56 -1.47
CA GLN A 25 5.63 -4.52 -0.51
C GLN A 25 4.78 -5.77 -0.71
N LYS A 26 4.42 -6.45 0.37
CA LYS A 26 3.56 -7.63 0.34
C LYS A 26 2.35 -7.38 1.22
N ILE A 27 1.18 -7.80 0.77
CA ILE A 27 0.01 -7.86 1.66
C ILE A 27 0.09 -9.20 2.42
N PRO A 28 0.02 -9.19 3.77
CA PRO A 28 -0.08 -10.41 4.54
C PRO A 28 -1.41 -11.12 4.23
N THR A 29 -1.43 -12.46 4.37
CA THR A 29 -2.67 -13.22 4.23
C THR A 29 -3.72 -12.68 5.22
N PRO A 30 -4.88 -12.18 4.74
CA PRO A 30 -5.90 -11.62 5.62
C PRO A 30 -6.49 -12.71 6.52
N ARG A 31 -6.97 -12.32 7.70
CA ARG A 31 -7.71 -13.19 8.63
C ARG A 31 -9.03 -13.63 8.01
N GLU A 32 -9.62 -14.74 8.48
CA GLU A 32 -10.83 -15.34 7.89
C GLU A 32 -11.99 -14.34 7.71
N ASP A 33 -12.30 -13.54 8.74
CA ASP A 33 -13.35 -12.52 8.68
C ASP A 33 -13.11 -11.50 7.55
N LEU A 34 -11.85 -11.09 7.36
CA LEU A 34 -11.46 -10.15 6.31
C LEU A 34 -11.53 -10.79 4.93
N GLN A 35 -11.18 -12.07 4.80
CA GLN A 35 -11.29 -12.79 3.53
C GLN A 35 -12.75 -12.90 3.09
N GLN A 36 -13.66 -13.21 4.02
CA GLN A 36 -15.10 -13.27 3.73
C GLN A 36 -15.64 -11.91 3.26
N LEU A 37 -15.22 -10.82 3.89
CA LEU A 37 -15.58 -9.46 3.46
C LEU A 37 -15.04 -9.13 2.06
N LEU A 38 -13.77 -9.42 1.80
CA LEU A 38 -13.15 -9.19 0.49
C LEU A 38 -13.81 -10.02 -0.61
N GLN A 39 -14.20 -11.26 -0.30
CA GLN A 39 -14.92 -12.15 -1.22
C GLN A 39 -16.33 -11.63 -1.51
N ALA A 40 -17.07 -11.19 -0.49
CA ALA A 40 -18.39 -10.59 -0.65
C ALA A 40 -18.34 -9.31 -1.52
N LEU A 41 -17.27 -8.54 -1.39
CA LEU A 41 -17.00 -7.35 -2.21
C LEU A 41 -16.35 -7.66 -3.57
N GLN A 42 -16.03 -8.93 -3.85
CA GLN A 42 -15.34 -9.39 -5.05
C GLN A 42 -13.98 -8.71 -5.31
N ILE A 43 -13.29 -8.31 -4.24
CA ILE A 43 -11.98 -7.65 -4.30
C ILE A 43 -10.88 -8.72 -4.24
N LYS A 44 -10.01 -8.75 -5.25
CA LYS A 44 -8.80 -9.57 -5.24
C LYS A 44 -7.59 -8.73 -4.85
N LEU A 45 -6.93 -9.11 -3.76
CA LEU A 45 -5.71 -8.46 -3.30
C LEU A 45 -4.49 -9.05 -4.03
N PRO A 46 -3.54 -8.22 -4.49
CA PRO A 46 -2.30 -8.71 -5.05
C PRO A 46 -1.38 -9.25 -3.95
N GLU A 47 -0.66 -10.32 -4.25
CA GLU A 47 0.29 -10.90 -3.30
C GLU A 47 1.51 -10.00 -3.08
N VAL A 48 1.96 -9.28 -4.11
CA VAL A 48 3.16 -8.44 -4.07
C VAL A 48 2.95 -7.18 -4.90
N PHE A 49 3.41 -6.05 -4.35
CA PHE A 49 3.63 -4.79 -5.03
C PHE A 49 5.13 -4.55 -5.22
N LEU A 50 5.50 -4.15 -6.44
CA LEU A 50 6.87 -3.73 -6.72
C LEU A 50 7.13 -2.35 -6.10
N CYS A 51 8.11 -2.24 -5.20
CA CYS A 51 8.57 -0.93 -4.73
C CYS A 51 9.45 -0.31 -5.80
N ARG A 52 8.86 0.50 -6.68
CA ARG A 52 9.61 1.50 -7.43
C ARG A 52 9.95 2.61 -6.44
N ASN A 53 11.18 2.65 -5.94
CA ASN A 53 11.72 3.71 -5.06
C ASN A 53 11.79 5.07 -5.80
N VAL A 54 10.69 5.49 -6.40
CA VAL A 54 10.56 6.68 -7.21
C VAL A 54 10.28 7.84 -6.28
N ARG A 55 11.11 8.87 -6.38
CA ARG A 55 10.89 10.12 -5.67
C ARG A 55 9.67 10.81 -6.27
N VAL A 56 8.53 10.69 -5.59
CA VAL A 56 7.31 11.42 -5.96
C VAL A 56 7.43 12.85 -5.44
N VAL A 57 7.37 13.83 -6.36
CA VAL A 57 7.31 15.24 -6.03
C VAL A 57 5.97 15.80 -6.48
N THR A 58 5.38 16.70 -5.69
CA THR A 58 4.15 17.38 -6.09
C THR A 58 4.49 18.58 -6.97
N ARG A 59 3.57 18.95 -7.87
CA ARG A 59 3.73 20.14 -8.73
C ARG A 59 4.03 21.40 -7.91
N LYS A 60 3.37 21.56 -6.76
CA LYS A 60 3.60 22.67 -5.81
C LYS A 60 5.05 22.66 -5.30
N LYS A 61 5.53 21.51 -4.79
CA LYS A 61 6.90 21.34 -4.29
C LYS A 61 7.96 21.65 -5.36
N MET A 62 7.69 21.32 -6.62
CA MET A 62 8.59 21.66 -7.74
C MET A 62 8.64 23.16 -8.05
N GLN A 63 7.53 23.87 -7.91
CA GLN A 63 7.48 25.31 -8.15
C GLN A 63 8.26 26.08 -7.07
N ASP A 64 8.12 25.68 -5.81
CA ASP A 64 8.85 26.29 -4.69
C ASP A 64 10.37 26.08 -4.83
N GLN A 65 10.81 24.88 -5.24
CA GLN A 65 12.24 24.64 -5.47
C GLN A 65 12.82 25.40 -6.67
N ARG A 66 12.03 25.70 -7.70
CA ARG A 66 12.48 26.52 -8.85
C ARG A 66 12.62 28.01 -8.54
N LYS A 67 11.85 28.52 -7.56
CA LYS A 67 11.92 29.92 -7.12
C LYS A 67 13.05 30.20 -6.13
N SER A 68 13.60 29.13 -5.54
CA SER A 68 14.69 29.17 -4.58
C SER A 68 16.08 29.03 -5.22
N LEU A 69 16.15 28.86 -6.55
CA LEU A 69 17.36 28.91 -7.38
C LEU A 69 17.51 30.31 -7.95
#